data_AF-A0A328S6G4-F1
#
_entry.id   AF-A0A328S6G4-F1
#
_cell.length_a   1.000
_cell.length_b   1.000
_cell.length_c   1.000
_cell.angle_alpha   90.00
_cell.angle_beta   90.00
_cell.angle_gamma   90.00
#
_symmetry.space_group_name_H-M   'P 1'
#
loop_
_entity.id
_entity.type
_entity.pdbx_description
1 polymer ?
#
loop_
_entity_poly.entity_id
_entity_poly.type
_entity_poly.pdbx_seq_one_letter_code
_entity_poly.pdbx_strand_id
1 'polypeptide(L)'
;MIEMIDLYQYGEYNIPIEYNENMKYMRIHGLADVFTVQASPRFTIQQTHNFIESKSEWIEKQLQKYDKNIRNWNKIIQSDSEVYLRNHSREYCLDVINDSIIKYKERLGNPNKIFIRCNMSRNWATCSQKHNISFSDNISYVPEHLIEHITYHEMIHLKIDNHPPAFYEVMKEVYPHYEIQVEELRMYEYMIAHKHLNDKINGWKFRNEGFMSESVKILD
;
A
#
# COMPACT_ATOMS: atom_id res chain seq x y z
N MET A 1 2.99 -19.45 7.27
CA MET A 1 1.80 -19.25 6.41
C MET A 1 0.77 -18.47 7.23
N ILE A 2 -0.13 -17.74 6.58
CA ILE A 2 -1.35 -17.25 7.26
C ILE A 2 -2.34 -18.41 7.15
N GLU A 3 -2.75 -18.97 8.28
CA GLU A 3 -3.43 -20.27 8.32
C GLU A 3 -4.93 -20.18 8.58
N MET A 4 -5.38 -19.05 9.12
CA MET A 4 -6.78 -18.81 9.43
C MET A 4 -7.05 -17.30 9.36
N ILE A 5 -8.23 -16.94 8.85
CA ILE A 5 -8.69 -15.56 8.84
C ILE A 5 -10.08 -15.52 9.47
N ASP A 6 -10.20 -14.77 10.56
CA ASP A 6 -11.47 -14.48 11.22
C ASP A 6 -11.94 -13.06 10.87
N LEU A 7 -13.21 -12.76 11.15
CA LEU A 7 -13.77 -11.41 11.03
C LEU A 7 -14.26 -10.95 12.39
N TYR A 8 -13.79 -9.77 12.80
CA TYR A 8 -14.29 -9.07 13.97
C TYR A 8 -15.23 -7.96 13.52
N GLN A 9 -16.46 -7.96 14.02
CA GLN A 9 -17.45 -6.93 13.74
C GLN A 9 -17.28 -5.74 14.69
N TYR A 10 -16.87 -4.59 14.15
CA TYR A 10 -16.78 -3.31 14.87
C TYR A 10 -17.85 -2.36 14.34
N GLY A 11 -19.03 -2.37 14.94
CA GLY A 11 -20.20 -1.63 14.42
C GLY A 11 -20.61 -2.10 13.02
N GLU A 12 -20.51 -1.21 12.03
CA GLU A 12 -20.79 -1.50 10.61
C GLU A 12 -19.57 -2.04 9.84
N TYR A 13 -18.41 -2.18 10.49
CA TYR A 13 -17.16 -2.55 9.84
C TYR A 13 -16.74 -3.99 10.16
N ASN A 14 -16.19 -4.68 9.15
CA ASN A 14 -15.68 -6.05 9.28
C ASN A 14 -14.15 -6.03 9.25
N ILE A 15 -13.54 -6.06 10.43
CA ILE A 15 -12.08 -6.01 10.59
C ILE A 15 -11.52 -7.43 10.47
N PRO A 16 -10.68 -7.73 9.45
CA PRO A 16 -10.05 -9.05 9.33
C PRO A 16 -9.04 -9.29 10.43
N ILE A 17 -9.03 -10.51 10.97
CA ILE A 17 -8.00 -11.02 11.87
C ILE A 17 -7.21 -12.09 11.12
N GLU A 18 -5.95 -11.81 10.81
CA GLU A 18 -5.04 -12.75 10.16
C GLU A 18 -4.14 -13.43 11.19
N TYR A 19 -4.21 -14.76 11.31
CA TYR A 19 -3.35 -15.50 12.23
C TYR A 19 -2.06 -15.96 11.56
N ASN A 20 -0.93 -15.74 12.24
CA ASN A 20 0.39 -16.13 11.76
C ASN A 20 1.16 -16.86 12.86
N GLU A 21 1.50 -18.14 12.61
CA GLU A 21 2.20 -19.00 13.57
C GLU A 21 3.56 -18.45 14.02
N ASN A 22 4.25 -17.71 13.15
CA ASN A 22 5.57 -17.17 13.45
C ASN A 22 5.53 -15.93 14.35
N MET A 23 4.34 -15.36 14.57
CA MET A 23 4.18 -14.17 15.39
C MET A 23 4.12 -14.52 16.87
N LYS A 24 4.68 -13.63 17.69
CA LYS A 24 4.64 -13.70 19.17
C LYS A 24 3.82 -12.58 19.78
N TYR A 25 3.03 -11.84 19.01
CA TYR A 25 2.30 -10.68 19.52
C TYR A 25 1.07 -10.41 18.64
N MET A 26 0.21 -9.49 19.10
CA MET A 26 -0.87 -8.92 18.31
C MET A 26 -0.45 -7.54 17.81
N ARG A 27 -0.79 -7.19 16.58
CA ARG A 27 -0.62 -5.84 16.03
C ARG A 27 -1.76 -5.48 15.09
N ILE A 28 -1.97 -4.19 14.88
CA ILE A 28 -2.76 -3.71 13.75
C ILE A 28 -1.80 -3.46 12.59
N HIS A 29 -2.20 -3.90 11.39
CA HIS A 29 -1.49 -3.69 10.16
C HIS A 29 -2.39 -2.99 9.16
N GLY A 30 -2.00 -1.82 8.67
CA GLY A 30 -2.75 -1.06 7.67
C GLY A 30 -2.04 -1.03 6.32
N LEU A 31 -2.83 -0.98 5.25
CA LEU A 31 -2.46 -0.59 3.90
C LEU A 31 -3.50 0.44 3.43
N ALA A 32 -3.06 1.67 3.16
CA ALA A 32 -3.93 2.85 3.13
C ALA A 32 -4.82 2.97 4.39
N ASP A 33 -6.13 3.20 4.20
CA ASP A 33 -7.11 3.34 5.26
C ASP A 33 -7.83 2.01 5.60
N VAL A 34 -7.37 0.89 5.02
CA VAL A 34 -7.83 -0.47 5.34
C VAL A 34 -6.83 -1.11 6.29
N PHE A 35 -7.32 -1.80 7.31
CA PHE A 35 -6.44 -2.46 8.27
C PHE A 35 -6.96 -3.83 8.70
N THR A 36 -6.00 -4.68 9.07
CA THR A 36 -6.20 -6.00 9.63
C THR A 36 -5.56 -6.08 11.00
N VAL A 37 -6.03 -7.02 11.81
CA VAL A 37 -5.41 -7.40 13.06
C VAL A 37 -4.59 -8.65 12.79
N GLN A 38 -3.31 -8.60 13.08
CA GLN A 38 -2.44 -9.77 12.97
C GLN A 38 -2.19 -10.35 14.35
N ALA A 39 -2.50 -11.63 14.53
CA ALA A 39 -2.41 -12.31 15.82
C ALA A 39 -1.61 -13.62 15.71
N SER A 40 -1.02 -14.02 16.83
CA SER A 40 -0.47 -15.37 16.98
C SER A 40 -1.60 -16.35 17.35
N PRO A 41 -1.64 -17.58 16.80
CA PRO A 41 -2.63 -18.60 17.16
C PRO A 41 -2.64 -18.97 18.66
N ARG A 42 -1.59 -18.60 19.40
CA ARG A 42 -1.52 -18.80 20.86
C ARG A 42 -2.48 -17.92 21.66
N PHE A 43 -3.04 -16.87 21.06
CA PHE A 43 -4.02 -16.01 21.71
C PHE A 43 -5.42 -16.53 21.44
N THR A 44 -6.23 -16.57 22.48
CA THR A 44 -7.66 -16.88 22.34
C THR A 44 -8.38 -15.77 21.59
N ILE A 45 -9.51 -16.10 20.97
CA ILE A 45 -10.41 -15.14 20.32
C ILE A 45 -10.74 -13.98 21.27
N GLN A 46 -11.05 -14.28 22.54
CA GLN A 46 -11.35 -13.24 23.54
C GLN A 46 -10.17 -12.30 23.81
N GLN A 47 -8.94 -12.82 23.84
CA GLN A 47 -7.75 -11.98 24.00
C GLN A 47 -7.53 -11.08 22.78
N THR A 48 -7.79 -11.60 21.57
CA THR A 48 -7.74 -10.81 20.34
C THR A 48 -8.79 -9.71 20.33
N HIS A 49 -10.03 -10.02 20.74
CA HIS A 49 -11.11 -9.03 20.84
C HIS A 49 -10.76 -7.94 21.86
N ASN A 50 -10.27 -8.31 23.05
CA ASN A 50 -9.84 -7.35 24.07
C ASN A 50 -8.69 -6.45 23.55
N PHE A 51 -7.80 -6.99 22.73
CA PHE A 51 -6.76 -6.19 22.07
C PHE A 51 -7.36 -5.18 21.11
N ILE A 52 -8.32 -5.57 20.26
CA ILE A 52 -9.02 -4.67 19.34
C ILE A 52 -9.73 -3.55 20.11
N GLU A 53 -10.48 -3.90 21.15
CA GLU A 53 -11.19 -2.93 22.00
C GLU A 53 -10.24 -1.94 22.68
N SER A 54 -9.05 -2.41 23.13
CA SER A 54 -8.01 -1.53 23.68
C SER A 54 -7.47 -0.50 22.69
N LYS A 55 -7.83 -0.61 21.40
CA LYS A 55 -7.46 0.29 20.30
C LYS A 55 -8.64 1.06 19.74
N SER A 56 -9.81 1.05 20.40
CA SER A 56 -11.04 1.72 19.95
C SER A 56 -10.80 3.17 19.48
N GLU A 57 -10.20 4.02 20.30
CA GLU A 57 -9.94 5.43 19.94
C GLU A 57 -9.10 5.58 18.65
N TRP A 58 -8.14 4.68 18.44
CA TRP A 58 -7.33 4.69 17.23
C TRP A 58 -8.10 4.15 16.04
N ILE A 59 -8.87 3.08 16.24
CA ILE A 59 -9.72 2.43 15.23
C ILE A 59 -10.75 3.44 14.71
N GLU A 60 -11.48 4.10 15.60
CA GLU A 60 -12.47 5.13 15.25
C GLU A 60 -11.86 6.25 14.39
N LYS A 61 -10.65 6.72 14.73
CA LYS A 61 -9.94 7.73 13.93
C LYS A 61 -9.57 7.22 12.54
N GLN A 62 -9.19 5.95 12.39
CA GLN A 62 -8.92 5.38 11.06
C GLN A 62 -10.21 5.19 10.25
N LEU A 63 -11.28 4.72 10.88
CA LEU A 63 -12.57 4.53 10.23
C LEU A 63 -13.15 5.85 9.72
N GLN A 64 -12.98 6.95 10.47
CA GLN A 64 -13.35 8.29 10.00
C GLN A 64 -12.55 8.73 8.76
N LYS A 65 -11.25 8.42 8.71
CA LYS A 65 -10.41 8.70 7.53
C LYS A 65 -10.84 7.85 6.33
N TYR A 66 -11.06 6.55 6.57
CA TYR A 66 -11.58 5.62 5.57
C TYR A 66 -12.86 6.18 4.95
N ASP A 67 -13.87 6.48 5.75
CA ASP A 67 -15.17 6.97 5.27
C ASP A 67 -15.07 8.29 4.49
N LYS A 68 -14.12 9.15 4.88
CA LYS A 68 -13.86 10.40 4.17
C LYS A 68 -13.23 10.16 2.80
N ASN A 69 -12.15 9.38 2.75
CA ASN A 69 -11.34 9.20 1.54
C ASN A 69 -12.05 8.27 0.55
N ILE A 70 -12.73 7.23 1.04
CA ILE A 70 -13.34 6.22 0.19
C ILE A 70 -14.45 6.78 -0.70
N ARG A 71 -15.22 7.75 -0.22
CA ARG A 71 -16.24 8.41 -1.04
C ARG A 71 -15.62 9.10 -2.25
N ASN A 72 -14.46 9.72 -2.05
CA ASN A 72 -13.74 10.40 -3.12
C ASN A 72 -13.11 9.39 -4.09
N TRP A 73 -12.36 8.41 -3.57
CA TRP A 73 -11.71 7.39 -4.40
C TRP A 73 -12.71 6.57 -5.21
N ASN A 74 -13.81 6.12 -4.61
CA ASN A 74 -14.83 5.37 -5.35
C ASN A 74 -15.46 6.20 -6.47
N LYS A 75 -15.68 7.50 -6.24
CA LYS A 75 -16.18 8.38 -7.30
C LYS A 75 -15.21 8.42 -8.47
N ILE A 76 -13.91 8.58 -8.20
CA ILE A 76 -12.85 8.60 -9.22
C ILE A 76 -12.81 7.26 -9.95
N ILE A 77 -12.66 6.15 -9.23
CA ILE A 77 -12.58 4.77 -9.78
C ILE A 77 -13.79 4.43 -10.65
N GLN A 78 -14.98 4.92 -10.31
CA GLN A 78 -16.20 4.68 -11.10
C GLN A 78 -16.31 5.59 -12.33
N SER A 79 -15.75 6.80 -12.26
CA SER A 79 -15.87 7.81 -13.32
C SER A 79 -14.74 7.75 -14.35
N ASP A 80 -13.59 7.18 -13.99
CA ASP A 80 -12.40 7.14 -14.83
C ASP A 80 -12.04 5.68 -15.17
N SER A 81 -12.23 5.31 -16.43
CA SER A 81 -11.94 3.95 -16.91
C SER A 81 -10.45 3.61 -16.94
N GLU A 82 -9.56 4.61 -16.86
CA GLU A 82 -8.10 4.39 -16.82
C GLU A 82 -7.59 4.03 -15.42
N VAL A 83 -8.43 4.19 -14.39
CA VAL A 83 -8.14 3.82 -13.01
C VAL A 83 -8.52 2.35 -12.76
N TYR A 84 -7.55 1.47 -12.93
CA TYR A 84 -7.67 0.05 -12.64
C TYR A 84 -6.32 -0.53 -12.18
N LEU A 85 -6.36 -1.70 -11.52
CA LEU A 85 -5.14 -2.41 -11.13
C LEU A 85 -4.51 -3.03 -12.37
N ARG A 86 -3.26 -2.67 -12.63
CA ARG A 86 -2.45 -3.27 -13.70
C ARG A 86 -2.04 -4.70 -13.32
N ASN A 87 -1.50 -5.46 -14.27
CA ASN A 87 -0.90 -6.77 -14.01
C ASN A 87 0.45 -6.88 -14.72
N HIS A 88 1.32 -5.90 -14.47
CA HIS A 88 2.61 -5.83 -15.13
C HIS A 88 3.50 -7.02 -14.74
N SER A 89 4.20 -7.59 -15.71
CA SER A 89 5.23 -8.58 -15.42
C SER A 89 6.37 -7.93 -14.61
N ARG A 90 7.11 -8.77 -13.88
CA ARG A 90 8.28 -8.33 -13.13
C ARG A 90 9.32 -7.69 -14.06
N GLU A 91 9.50 -8.26 -15.24
CA GLU A 91 10.43 -7.80 -16.27
C GLU A 91 10.03 -6.40 -16.76
N TYR A 92 8.75 -6.18 -17.08
CA TYR A 92 8.26 -4.86 -17.49
C TYR A 92 8.47 -3.82 -16.38
N CYS A 93 8.16 -4.15 -15.13
CA CYS A 93 8.41 -3.24 -14.01
C CYS A 93 9.89 -2.88 -13.90
N LEU A 94 10.79 -3.85 -14.11
CA LEU A 94 12.25 -3.59 -14.10
C LEU A 94 12.68 -2.69 -15.24
N ASP A 95 12.10 -2.84 -16.44
CA ASP A 95 12.40 -1.98 -17.58
C ASP A 95 12.02 -0.53 -17.28
N VAL A 96 10.81 -0.29 -16.77
CA VAL A 96 10.34 1.04 -16.36
C VAL A 96 11.25 1.66 -15.27
N ILE A 97 11.64 0.86 -14.27
CA ILE A 97 12.58 1.31 -13.22
C ILE A 97 13.93 1.68 -13.83
N ASN A 98 14.46 0.86 -14.73
CA ASN A 98 15.76 1.10 -15.36
C ASN A 98 15.73 2.36 -16.25
N ASP A 99 14.68 2.56 -17.02
CA ASP A 99 14.49 3.75 -17.84
C ASP A 99 14.41 5.02 -16.97
N SER A 100 13.69 4.94 -15.86
CA SER A 100 13.64 6.00 -14.85
C SER A 100 15.04 6.29 -14.25
N ILE A 101 15.81 5.26 -13.92
CA ILE A 101 17.19 5.41 -13.42
C ILE A 101 18.06 6.08 -14.49
N ILE A 102 17.99 5.65 -15.75
CA ILE A 102 18.76 6.25 -16.85
C ILE A 102 18.42 7.74 -17.00
N LYS A 103 17.14 8.10 -16.88
CA LYS A 103 16.65 9.48 -16.96
C LYS A 103 17.23 10.38 -15.86
N TYR A 104 17.41 9.85 -14.65
CA TYR A 104 17.75 10.68 -13.48
C TYR A 104 19.16 10.47 -12.90
N LYS A 105 19.91 9.46 -13.35
CA LYS A 105 21.22 9.09 -12.77
C LYS A 105 22.28 10.19 -12.84
N GLU A 106 22.31 11.00 -13.90
CA GLU A 106 23.29 12.09 -14.03
C GLU A 106 23.06 13.16 -12.95
N ARG A 107 21.81 13.34 -12.54
CA ARG A 107 21.43 14.30 -11.50
C ARG A 107 21.51 13.72 -10.10
N LEU A 108 21.09 12.47 -9.88
CA LEU A 108 20.92 11.89 -8.54
C LEU A 108 21.93 10.80 -8.18
N GLY A 109 22.73 10.34 -9.13
CA GLY A 109 23.62 9.20 -8.96
C GLY A 109 22.93 7.87 -9.30
N ASN A 110 23.68 6.78 -9.19
CA ASN A 110 23.21 5.45 -9.53
C ASN A 110 23.01 4.60 -8.27
N PRO A 111 21.90 3.86 -8.15
CA PRO A 111 21.76 2.87 -7.09
C PRO A 111 22.77 1.72 -7.27
N ASN A 112 23.15 1.09 -6.16
CA ASN A 112 24.08 -0.03 -6.18
C ASN A 112 23.43 -1.32 -6.68
N LYS A 113 22.23 -1.63 -6.19
CA LYS A 113 21.42 -2.78 -6.60
C LYS A 113 19.94 -2.43 -6.55
N ILE A 114 19.19 -3.04 -7.46
CA ILE A 114 17.74 -2.96 -7.53
C ILE A 114 17.14 -4.33 -7.20
N PHE A 115 16.08 -4.34 -6.41
CA PHE A 115 15.30 -5.53 -6.10
C PHE A 115 13.82 -5.25 -6.21
N ILE A 116 13.04 -6.21 -6.70
CA ILE A 116 11.59 -6.28 -6.47
C ILE A 116 11.33 -7.41 -5.46
N ARG A 117 10.70 -7.09 -4.34
CA ARG A 117 10.55 -7.97 -3.17
C ARG A 117 9.07 -8.20 -2.88
N CYS A 118 8.71 -9.47 -2.72
CA CYS A 118 7.40 -9.83 -2.20
C CYS A 118 7.28 -9.48 -0.71
N ASN A 119 6.06 -9.17 -0.27
CA ASN A 119 5.70 -8.90 1.12
C ASN A 119 6.25 -7.59 1.72
N MET A 120 6.59 -6.60 0.88
CA MET A 120 6.79 -5.23 1.34
C MET A 120 5.43 -4.54 1.47
N SER A 121 4.82 -4.65 2.64
CA SER A 121 3.43 -4.24 2.86
C SER A 121 3.23 -2.83 3.40
N ARG A 122 4.30 -2.08 3.67
CA ARG A 122 4.21 -0.73 4.27
C ARG A 122 4.64 0.40 3.34
N ASN A 123 5.59 0.11 2.44
CA ASN A 123 6.19 1.11 1.58
C ASN A 123 6.22 0.58 0.15
N TRP A 124 6.01 1.47 -0.82
CA TRP A 124 6.17 1.17 -2.24
C TRP A 124 7.60 0.81 -2.62
N ALA A 125 8.58 1.45 -1.98
CA ALA A 125 9.99 1.11 -2.09
C ALA A 125 10.76 1.56 -0.84
N THR A 126 12.05 1.22 -0.80
CA THR A 126 13.00 1.65 0.24
C THR A 126 14.40 1.75 -0.34
N CYS A 127 15.14 2.77 0.09
CA CYS A 127 16.57 2.91 -0.15
C CYS A 127 17.36 2.61 1.13
N SER A 128 18.29 1.67 1.05
CA SER A 128 19.20 1.35 2.16
C SER A 128 20.37 2.32 2.22
N GLN A 129 21.03 2.45 3.38
CA GLN A 129 22.29 3.22 3.52
C GLN A 129 23.41 2.75 2.59
N LYS A 130 23.32 1.51 2.08
CA LYS A 130 24.23 0.98 1.05
C LYS A 130 23.76 1.31 -0.38
N HIS A 131 22.84 2.25 -0.55
CA HIS A 131 22.26 2.67 -1.82
C HIS A 131 21.66 1.53 -2.66
N ASN A 132 21.21 0.45 -2.02
CA ASN A 132 20.37 -0.53 -2.69
C ASN A 132 18.91 -0.10 -2.56
N ILE A 133 18.16 -0.13 -3.65
CA ILE A 133 16.74 0.18 -3.68
C ILE A 133 15.94 -1.13 -3.79
N SER A 134 14.97 -1.30 -2.91
CA SER A 134 14.05 -2.43 -2.93
C SER A 134 12.63 -1.93 -3.12
N PHE A 135 11.99 -2.35 -4.20
CA PHE A 135 10.60 -2.07 -4.52
C PHE A 135 9.70 -3.20 -4.03
N SER A 136 8.48 -2.83 -3.62
CA SER A 136 7.40 -3.78 -3.38
C SER A 136 6.94 -4.41 -4.70
N ASP A 137 6.47 -5.66 -4.68
CA ASP A 137 5.80 -6.28 -5.82
C ASP A 137 4.47 -5.60 -6.17
N ASN A 138 3.88 -4.85 -5.23
CA ASN A 138 2.68 -4.06 -5.49
C ASN A 138 2.83 -3.06 -6.65
N ILE A 139 4.05 -2.68 -7.04
CA ILE A 139 4.26 -1.80 -8.20
C ILE A 139 3.72 -2.41 -9.50
N SER A 140 3.51 -3.73 -9.56
CA SER A 140 2.91 -4.38 -10.74
C SER A 140 1.46 -3.95 -10.99
N TYR A 141 0.80 -3.40 -9.97
CA TYR A 141 -0.60 -2.99 -10.01
C TYR A 141 -0.82 -1.52 -10.34
N VAL A 142 0.25 -0.72 -10.46
CA VAL A 142 0.15 0.73 -10.71
C VAL A 142 0.62 1.08 -12.12
N PRO A 143 0.12 2.17 -12.72
CA PRO A 143 0.56 2.64 -14.02
C PRO A 143 2.03 3.12 -14.00
N GLU A 144 2.65 3.15 -15.17
CA GLU A 144 4.07 3.45 -15.38
C GLU A 144 4.52 4.75 -14.70
N HIS A 145 3.71 5.82 -14.78
CA HIS A 145 4.08 7.11 -14.20
C HIS A 145 4.20 7.09 -12.67
N LEU A 146 3.48 6.18 -12.00
CA LEU A 146 3.61 5.99 -10.55
C LEU A 146 4.86 5.16 -10.22
N ILE A 147 5.24 4.19 -11.06
CA ILE A 147 6.51 3.46 -10.92
C ILE A 147 7.70 4.44 -11.09
N GLU A 148 7.63 5.33 -12.07
CA GLU A 148 8.63 6.38 -12.27
C GLU A 148 8.71 7.32 -11.05
N HIS A 149 7.55 7.77 -10.54
CA HIS A 149 7.49 8.62 -9.35
C HIS A 149 8.12 7.95 -8.12
N ILE A 150 7.80 6.68 -7.85
CA ILE A 150 8.41 5.89 -6.77
C ILE A 150 9.93 5.77 -6.99
N THR A 151 10.36 5.48 -8.22
CA THR A 151 11.78 5.35 -8.54
C THR A 151 12.53 6.66 -8.28
N TYR A 152 11.96 7.78 -8.73
CA TYR A 152 12.53 9.10 -8.51
C TYR A 152 12.63 9.44 -7.01
N HIS A 153 11.58 9.14 -6.23
CA HIS A 153 11.59 9.29 -4.77
C HIS A 153 12.79 8.58 -4.13
N GLU A 154 12.98 7.30 -4.45
CA GLU A 154 14.08 6.51 -3.88
C GLU A 154 15.46 6.95 -4.37
N MET A 155 15.56 7.46 -5.61
CA MET A 155 16.80 8.02 -6.12
C MET A 155 17.22 9.30 -5.40
N ILE A 156 16.27 10.12 -4.91
CA ILE A 156 16.60 11.30 -4.08
C ILE A 156 17.30 10.85 -2.79
N HIS A 157 16.91 9.71 -2.21
CA HIS A 157 17.55 9.13 -1.03
C HIS A 157 19.01 8.69 -1.25
N LEU A 158 19.51 8.65 -2.49
CA LEU A 158 20.95 8.45 -2.76
C LEU A 158 21.81 9.65 -2.33
N LYS A 159 21.18 10.82 -2.13
CA LYS A 159 21.85 12.07 -1.77
C LYS A 159 21.29 12.71 -0.50
N ILE A 160 20.02 12.49 -0.21
CA ILE A 160 19.30 13.16 0.89
C ILE A 160 18.58 12.12 1.75
N ASP A 161 19.07 11.93 2.97
CA ASP A 161 18.43 11.06 3.96
C ASP A 161 17.12 11.67 4.47
N ASN A 162 16.12 10.81 4.69
CA ASN A 162 14.78 11.19 5.14
C ASN A 162 14.11 12.23 4.21
N HIS A 163 13.14 12.98 4.73
CA HIS A 163 12.39 13.98 3.97
C HIS A 163 12.54 15.40 4.56
N PRO A 164 13.77 15.95 4.70
CA PRO A 164 13.94 17.36 5.06
C PRO A 164 13.44 18.28 3.93
N PRO A 165 13.29 19.60 4.15
CA PRO A 165 12.87 20.52 3.09
C PRO A 165 13.64 20.35 1.76
N ALA A 166 14.96 20.12 1.83
CA ALA A 166 15.80 19.87 0.65
C ALA A 166 15.35 18.67 -0.20
N PHE A 167 14.79 17.61 0.41
CA PHE A 167 14.21 16.49 -0.34
C PHE A 167 13.08 16.98 -1.25
N TYR A 168 12.17 17.77 -0.68
CA TYR A 168 10.99 18.24 -1.41
C TYR A 168 11.34 19.27 -2.48
N GLU A 169 12.37 20.09 -2.27
CA GLU A 169 12.88 20.97 -3.32
C GLU A 169 13.36 20.16 -4.52
N VAL A 170 14.14 19.09 -4.30
CA VAL A 170 14.59 18.20 -5.38
C VAL A 170 13.40 17.48 -6.04
N MET A 171 12.45 16.99 -5.25
CA MET A 171 11.23 16.33 -5.74
C MET A 171 10.44 17.25 -6.70
N LYS A 172 10.26 18.51 -6.31
CA LYS A 172 9.47 19.51 -7.06
C LYS A 172 10.09 19.92 -8.39
N GLU A 173 11.38 19.72 -8.59
CA GLU A 173 12.03 20.00 -9.88
C GLU A 173 11.50 19.09 -11.01
N VAL A 174 11.01 17.89 -10.68
CA VAL A 174 10.40 16.95 -11.66
C VAL A 174 8.90 16.83 -11.43
N TYR A 175 8.45 16.80 -10.17
CA TYR A 175 7.05 16.70 -9.78
C TYR A 175 6.63 17.94 -8.96
N PRO A 176 6.36 19.09 -9.60
CA PRO A 176 5.95 20.33 -8.90
C PRO A 176 4.69 20.16 -8.02
N HIS A 177 3.85 19.18 -8.37
CA HIS A 177 2.62 18.82 -7.67
C HIS A 177 2.65 17.34 -7.23
N TYR A 178 3.77 16.91 -6.62
CA TYR A 178 4.00 15.52 -6.22
C TYR A 178 2.89 14.95 -5.32
N GLU A 179 2.14 15.81 -4.64
CA GLU A 179 0.99 15.45 -3.81
C GLU A 179 -0.10 14.74 -4.61
N ILE A 180 -0.20 15.00 -5.92
CA ILE A 180 -1.12 14.30 -6.82
C ILE A 180 -0.72 12.82 -6.93
N GLN A 181 0.55 12.52 -7.21
CA GLN A 181 1.05 11.14 -7.28
C GLN A 181 0.95 10.44 -5.93
N VAL A 182 1.17 11.15 -4.81
CA VAL A 182 0.97 10.61 -3.46
C VAL A 182 -0.49 10.20 -3.26
N GLU A 183 -1.46 11.04 -3.64
CA GLU A 183 -2.88 10.72 -3.48
C GLU A 183 -3.32 9.58 -4.42
N GLU A 184 -2.82 9.54 -5.66
CA GLU A 184 -3.04 8.42 -6.58
C GLU A 184 -2.49 7.11 -6.01
N LEU A 185 -1.26 7.11 -5.47
CA LEU A 185 -0.67 5.94 -4.82
C LEU A 185 -1.52 5.49 -3.63
N ARG A 186 -2.07 6.39 -2.81
CA ARG A 186 -2.98 6.01 -1.70
C ARG A 186 -4.26 5.34 -2.20
N MET A 187 -4.82 5.81 -3.32
CA MET A 187 -5.97 5.16 -3.96
C MET A 187 -5.60 3.76 -4.47
N TYR A 188 -4.43 3.59 -5.09
CA TYR A 188 -3.94 2.28 -5.52
C TYR A 188 -3.68 1.34 -4.34
N GLU A 189 -3.09 1.81 -3.23
CA GLU A 189 -2.96 1.05 -1.99
C GLU A 189 -4.31 0.56 -1.48
N TYR A 190 -5.34 1.41 -1.53
CA TYR A 190 -6.71 1.05 -1.17
C TYR A 190 -7.25 -0.08 -2.06
N MET A 191 -7.10 0.03 -3.38
CA MET A 191 -7.57 -0.99 -4.33
C MET A 191 -6.83 -2.32 -4.14
N ILE A 192 -5.51 -2.27 -3.94
CA ILE A 192 -4.66 -3.45 -3.68
C ILE A 192 -5.03 -4.11 -2.35
N ALA A 193 -5.27 -3.33 -1.29
CA ALA A 193 -5.70 -3.87 0.00
C ALA A 193 -7.01 -4.67 -0.12
N HIS A 194 -7.98 -4.13 -0.84
CA HIS A 194 -9.25 -4.82 -1.09
C HIS A 194 -9.08 -6.05 -1.97
N LYS A 195 -8.25 -5.99 -3.01
CA LYS A 195 -7.91 -7.16 -3.83
C LYS A 195 -7.34 -8.28 -2.95
N HIS A 196 -6.27 -7.99 -2.20
CA HIS A 196 -5.59 -8.99 -1.39
C HIS A 196 -6.49 -9.60 -0.31
N LEU A 197 -7.42 -8.82 0.26
CA LEU A 197 -8.36 -9.34 1.25
C LEU A 197 -9.48 -10.15 0.61
N ASN A 198 -10.01 -9.75 -0.56
CA ASN A 198 -10.99 -10.54 -1.29
C ASN A 198 -10.42 -11.87 -1.80
N ASP A 199 -9.15 -11.89 -2.24
CA ASP A 199 -8.47 -13.11 -2.65
C ASP A 199 -8.36 -14.14 -1.49
N LYS A 200 -8.39 -13.65 -0.23
CA LYS A 200 -8.31 -14.49 0.98
C LYS A 200 -9.67 -14.77 1.62
N ILE A 201 -10.60 -13.83 1.56
CA ILE A 201 -11.92 -13.88 2.19
C ILE A 201 -12.94 -13.56 1.09
N ASN A 202 -13.47 -14.61 0.48
CA ASN A 202 -14.40 -14.45 -0.64
C ASN A 202 -15.63 -13.60 -0.23
N GLY A 203 -15.92 -12.56 -1.00
CA GLY A 203 -17.06 -11.66 -0.75
C GLY A 203 -16.89 -10.71 0.43
N TRP A 204 -15.68 -10.55 0.96
CA TRP A 204 -15.42 -9.63 2.06
C TRP A 204 -15.67 -8.18 1.69
N LYS A 205 -16.28 -7.46 2.63
CA LYS A 205 -16.47 -6.01 2.54
C LYS A 205 -16.06 -5.38 3.85
N PHE A 206 -15.25 -4.33 3.79
CA PHE A 206 -14.82 -3.63 5.00
C PHE A 206 -15.99 -2.97 5.74
N ARG A 207 -17.05 -2.58 5.01
CA ARG A 207 -18.31 -2.06 5.55
C ARG A 207 -19.48 -2.97 5.15
N ASN A 208 -20.44 -3.17 6.06
CA ASN A 208 -21.61 -4.02 5.84
C ASN A 208 -22.48 -3.55 4.66
N GLU A 209 -22.64 -2.23 4.50
CA GLU A 209 -23.41 -1.59 3.43
C GLU A 209 -22.52 -0.63 2.62
N GLY A 210 -22.68 -0.64 1.28
CA GLY A 210 -21.90 0.20 0.35
C GLY A 210 -20.41 -0.16 0.28
N PHE A 211 -19.55 0.74 -0.20
CA PHE A 211 -19.16 0.75 -1.61
C PHE A 211 -17.94 -0.16 -1.83
N MET A 212 -18.20 -1.36 -2.34
CA MET A 212 -17.41 -1.94 -3.43
C MET A 212 -18.38 -2.68 -4.35
N SER A 213 -18.56 -2.14 -5.55
CA SER A 213 -19.05 -2.93 -6.67
C SER A 213 -18.02 -3.99 -7.01
N GLU A 214 -18.46 -5.02 -7.73
CA GLU A 214 -17.69 -6.15 -8.26
C GLU A 214 -16.57 -5.74 -9.25
N SER A 215 -15.95 -4.57 -9.09
CA SER A 215 -15.31 -3.81 -10.16
C SER A 215 -13.90 -3.29 -9.85
N VAL A 216 -13.16 -3.86 -8.90
CA VAL A 216 -11.69 -3.79 -9.04
C VAL A 216 -11.33 -4.65 -10.23
N LYS A 217 -11.45 -4.07 -11.41
CA LYS A 217 -11.03 -4.70 -12.65
C LYS A 217 -9.51 -4.79 -12.59
N ILE A 218 -9.00 -6.01 -12.63
CA ILE A 218 -7.62 -6.26 -13.03
C ILE A 218 -7.73 -6.51 -14.53
N LEU A 219 -6.97 -5.77 -15.34
CA LEU A 219 -6.83 -6.14 -16.74
C LEU A 219 -5.64 -7.10 -16.85
N ASP A 220 -5.89 -8.24 -17.50
CA ASP A 220 -4.90 -9.24 -17.87
C ASP A 220 -3.95 -8.73 -18.96
#